data_AF-A0A959CIU5-F1
#
_entry.id   AF-A0A959CIU5-F1
#
_cell.length_a   1.000
_cell.length_b   1.000
_cell.length_c   1.000
_cell.angle_alpha   90.00
_cell.angle_beta   90.00
_cell.angle_gamma   90.00
#
_symmetry.space_group_name_H-M   'P 1'
#
loop_
_entity.id
_entity.type
_entity.pdbx_description
1 polymer ?
#
loop_
_entity_poly.entity_id
_entity_poly.type
_entity_poly.pdbx_seq_one_letter_code
_entity_poly.pdbx_strand_id
1 'polypeptide(L)'
;MMYCSPDIPFHLSPEGRGRREDLQLLVEGRWLMNTEVRYWIQERRSRWHLTMVYIAVENPFKLICRRIDAYHSGQKALTFAKILQRGIRKDARGTLKTDRDAFNICAN
;
A
#
# COMPACT_ATOMS: atom_id res chain seq x y z
N MET A 1 28.99 14.78 12.30
CA MET A 1 29.75 13.77 11.52
C MET A 1 28.93 12.49 11.56
N MET A 2 28.39 12.04 10.43
CA MET A 2 27.53 10.85 10.37
C MET A 2 28.45 9.61 10.33
N TYR A 3 28.36 8.74 11.33
CA TYR A 3 29.16 7.51 11.40
C TYR A 3 28.51 6.44 10.51
N CYS A 4 29.17 6.10 9.41
CA CYS A 4 28.83 4.92 8.61
C CYS A 4 29.70 3.75 9.08
N SER A 5 29.06 2.64 9.44
CA SER A 5 29.76 1.42 9.88
C SER A 5 30.57 0.82 8.72
N PRO A 6 31.86 0.47 8.92
CA PRO A 6 32.72 -0.11 7.88
C PRO A 6 32.31 -1.54 7.49
N ASP A 7 31.47 -2.20 8.29
CA ASP A 7 31.09 -3.61 8.10
C ASP A 7 29.90 -3.82 7.16
N ILE A 8 29.33 -2.74 6.62
CA ILE A 8 28.27 -2.83 5.62
C ILE A 8 28.94 -2.87 4.24
N PRO A 9 28.90 -3.99 3.50
CA PRO A 9 29.47 -4.05 2.17
C PRO A 9 28.61 -3.20 1.22
N PHE A 10 28.96 -1.93 1.10
CA PHE A 10 28.42 -1.08 0.04
C PHE A 10 29.13 -1.45 -1.25
N HIS A 11 28.48 -2.28 -2.06
CA HIS A 11 28.87 -2.45 -3.45
C HIS A 11 28.61 -1.12 -4.18
N LEU A 12 29.64 -0.27 -4.22
CA LEU A 12 29.71 0.91 -5.07
C LEU A 12 29.67 0.44 -6.52
N SER A 13 28.46 0.33 -7.06
CA SER A 13 28.29 0.20 -8.50
C SER A 13 28.73 1.53 -9.12
N PRO A 14 29.54 1.53 -10.19
CA PRO A 14 29.89 2.78 -10.86
C PRO A 14 28.60 3.49 -11.30
N GLU A 15 28.47 4.77 -10.92
CA GLU A 15 27.35 5.63 -11.31
C GLU A 15 27.29 5.73 -12.84
N GLY A 16 26.39 4.98 -13.46
CA GLY A 16 26.20 4.92 -14.90
C GLY A 16 24.94 5.67 -15.33
N ARG A 17 24.84 6.00 -16.63
CA ARG A 17 23.59 6.50 -17.19
C ARG A 17 22.49 5.46 -16.99
N GLY A 18 21.41 5.84 -16.32
CA GLY A 18 20.25 4.97 -16.12
C GLY A 18 19.68 4.47 -17.45
N ARG A 19 19.30 3.19 -17.49
CA ARG A 19 18.67 2.55 -18.64
C ARG A 19 17.16 2.74 -18.59
N ARG A 20 16.47 2.43 -19.68
CA ARG A 20 14.99 2.49 -19.71
C ARG A 20 14.38 1.45 -18.78
N GLU A 21 15.04 0.31 -18.63
CA GLU A 21 14.64 -0.78 -17.72
C GLU A 21 14.56 -0.31 -16.26
N ASP A 22 15.38 0.66 -15.84
CA ASP A 22 15.33 1.20 -14.48
C ASP A 22 13.99 1.92 -14.18
N LEU A 23 13.28 2.36 -15.23
CA LEU A 23 11.96 2.98 -15.12
C LEU A 23 10.81 1.96 -15.12
N GLN A 24 11.10 0.67 -15.27
CA GLN A 24 10.08 -0.38 -15.32
C GLN A 24 9.23 -0.40 -14.05
N LEU A 25 9.81 -0.09 -12.88
CA LEU A 25 9.10 0.09 -11.62
C LEU A 25 7.95 1.10 -11.71
N LEU A 26 8.13 2.20 -12.45
CA LEU A 26 7.10 3.23 -12.63
C LEU A 26 5.96 2.73 -13.51
N VAL A 27 6.28 1.92 -14.53
CA VAL A 27 5.29 1.29 -15.42
C VAL A 27 4.47 0.25 -14.65
N GLU A 28 5.15 -0.63 -13.91
CA GLU A 28 4.52 -1.65 -13.08
C GLU A 28 3.73 -1.05 -11.91
N GLY A 29 4.16 0.10 -11.39
CA GLY A 29 3.46 0.83 -10.33
C GLY A 29 2.27 1.66 -10.81
N ARG A 30 2.06 1.83 -12.12
CA ARG A 30 1.02 2.72 -12.66
C ARG A 30 -0.39 2.39 -12.14
N TRP A 31 -0.70 1.12 -11.95
CA TRP A 31 -2.01 0.69 -11.44
C TRP A 31 -2.28 1.19 -10.02
N LEU A 32 -1.26 1.50 -9.21
CA LEU A 32 -1.43 2.03 -7.85
C LEU A 32 -2.15 3.39 -7.84
N MET A 33 -2.07 4.13 -8.95
CA MET A 33 -2.80 5.39 -9.13
C MET A 33 -4.31 5.16 -9.26
N ASN A 34 -4.72 4.00 -9.80
CA ASN A 34 -6.10 3.61 -10.02
C ASN A 34 -6.48 2.46 -9.07
N THR A 35 -6.45 2.74 -7.77
CA THR A 35 -6.79 1.76 -6.73
C THR A 35 -7.96 2.17 -5.87
N GLU A 36 -8.80 1.20 -5.53
CA GLU A 36 -9.68 1.31 -4.38
C GLU A 36 -8.86 1.07 -3.11
N VAL A 37 -8.92 2.01 -2.18
CA VAL A 37 -8.24 1.92 -0.89
C VAL A 37 -9.24 1.50 0.17
N ARG A 38 -9.02 0.34 0.78
CA ARG A 38 -9.74 -0.16 1.96
C ARG A 38 -8.79 -0.28 3.15
N TYR A 39 -9.34 -0.52 4.32
CA TYR A 39 -8.57 -0.76 5.53
C TYR A 39 -9.12 -1.98 6.25
N TRP A 40 -8.23 -2.70 6.93
CA TRP A 40 -8.53 -3.79 7.83
C TRP A 40 -7.90 -3.50 9.18
N ILE A 41 -8.73 -3.56 10.22
CA ILE A 41 -8.33 -3.33 11.60
C ILE A 41 -8.56 -4.65 12.34
N GLN A 42 -7.52 -5.16 12.98
CA GLN A 42 -7.60 -6.40 13.75
C GLN A 42 -6.95 -6.23 15.12
N GLU A 43 -7.64 -6.67 16.17
CA GLU A 43 -7.04 -6.76 17.49
C GLU A 43 -6.15 -8.01 17.59
N ARG A 44 -4.88 -7.81 17.97
CA ARG A 44 -3.93 -8.88 18.28
C ARG A 44 -3.03 -8.46 19.43
N ARG A 45 -2.91 -9.30 20.47
CA ARG A 45 -2.08 -9.05 21.66
C ARG A 45 -2.37 -7.68 22.30
N SER A 46 -3.66 -7.38 22.50
CA SER A 46 -4.15 -6.12 23.09
C SER A 46 -3.71 -4.85 22.34
N ARG A 47 -3.40 -4.99 21.05
CA ARG A 47 -3.12 -3.87 20.14
C ARG A 47 -3.96 -4.01 18.89
N TRP A 48 -4.34 -2.87 18.34
CA TRP A 48 -5.17 -2.74 17.14
C TRP A 48 -4.28 -2.51 15.93
N HIS A 49 -4.08 -3.55 15.13
CA HIS A 49 -3.22 -3.53 13.95
C HIS A 49 -4.01 -2.97 12.77
N LEU A 50 -3.51 -1.89 12.19
CA LEU A 50 -4.07 -1.27 10.99
C LEU A 50 -3.30 -1.72 9.75
N THR A 51 -4.03 -2.30 8.79
CA THR A 51 -3.52 -2.65 7.47
C THR A 51 -4.33 -1.90 6.42
N MET A 52 -3.64 -1.19 5.52
CA MET A 52 -4.26 -0.59 4.33
C MET A 52 -4.21 -1.60 3.19
N VAL A 53 -5.29 -1.69 2.44
CA VAL A 53 -5.45 -2.62 1.32
C VAL A 53 -5.71 -1.81 0.07
N TYR A 54 -4.83 -1.96 -0.92
CA TYR A 54 -4.90 -1.29 -2.21
C TYR A 54 -5.35 -2.32 -3.24
N ILE A 55 -6.46 -2.08 -3.91
CA ILE A 55 -7.07 -3.01 -4.87
C ILE A 55 -7.10 -2.34 -6.22
N ALA A 56 -6.54 -2.96 -7.26
CA ALA A 56 -6.62 -2.40 -8.62
C ALA A 56 -8.08 -2.40 -9.09
N VAL A 57 -8.57 -1.25 -9.56
CA VAL A 57 -9.96 -1.11 -10.01
C VAL A 57 -10.25 -2.00 -11.22
N GLU A 58 -9.28 -2.14 -12.13
CA GLU A 58 -9.40 -2.94 -13.36
C GLU A 58 -9.27 -4.44 -13.12
N ASN A 59 -8.60 -4.85 -12.02
CA ASN A 59 -8.38 -6.25 -11.69
C ASN A 59 -8.40 -6.45 -10.16
N PRO A 60 -9.53 -6.90 -9.61
CA PRO A 60 -9.69 -7.10 -8.17
C PRO A 60 -8.69 -8.09 -7.54
N PHE A 61 -8.15 -9.02 -8.33
CA PHE A 61 -7.12 -9.98 -7.88
C PHE A 61 -5.73 -9.35 -7.74
N LYS A 62 -5.53 -8.16 -8.32
CA LYS A 62 -4.29 -7.40 -8.18
C LYS A 62 -4.42 -6.45 -6.99
N LEU A 63 -3.96 -6.90 -5.83
CA LEU A 63 -4.01 -6.14 -4.59
C LEU A 63 -2.67 -6.13 -3.84
N ILE A 64 -2.46 -5.10 -3.04
CA ILE A 64 -1.32 -4.99 -2.11
C ILE A 64 -1.84 -4.65 -0.72
N CYS A 65 -1.36 -5.40 0.27
CA CYS A 65 -1.61 -5.12 1.69
C CYS A 65 -0.37 -4.47 2.31
N ARG A 66 -0.56 -3.35 3.01
CA ARG A 66 0.49 -2.65 3.74
C ARG A 66 0.09 -2.49 5.19
N ARG A 67 0.84 -3.14 6.09
CA ARG A 67 0.70 -2.90 7.53
C ARG A 67 1.25 -1.50 7.83
N ILE A 68 0.44 -0.66 8.44
CA ILE A 68 0.81 0.71 8.79
C ILE A 68 1.42 0.72 10.19
N ASP A 69 0.60 0.43 11.20
CA ASP A 69 1.03 0.48 12.60
C ASP A 69 0.03 -0.27 13.50
N ALA A 70 0.38 -0.39 14.78
CA ALA A 70 -0.46 -0.93 15.83
C ALA A 70 -0.80 0.16 16.87
N TYR A 71 -2.07 0.28 17.23
CA TYR A 71 -2.58 1.30 18.15
C TYR A 71 -3.09 0.67 19.45
N HIS A 72 -3.07 1.44 20.54
CA HIS A 72 -3.59 0.99 21.84
C HIS A 72 -5.13 1.00 21.92
N SER A 73 -5.80 1.75 21.05
CA SER A 73 -7.27 1.88 21.04
C SER A 73 -7.80 1.66 19.63
N GLY A 74 -8.88 0.88 19.51
CA GLY A 74 -9.56 0.65 18.24
C GLY A 74 -10.11 1.94 17.63
N GLN A 75 -10.59 2.86 18.47
CA GLN A 75 -11.08 4.17 18.00
C GLN A 75 -9.96 5.01 17.41
N LYS A 76 -8.76 4.97 17.99
CA LYS A 76 -7.57 5.63 17.43
C LYS A 76 -7.21 5.01 16.08
N ALA A 77 -7.15 3.67 16.01
CA ALA A 77 -6.88 2.96 14.77
C ALA A 77 -7.87 3.33 13.65
N LEU A 78 -9.17 3.40 13.98
CA LEU A 78 -10.23 3.75 13.03
C LEU A 78 -10.11 5.19 12.51
N THR A 79 -9.84 6.15 13.40
CA THR A 79 -9.65 7.55 13.02
C THR A 79 -8.46 7.70 12.09
N PHE A 80 -7.33 7.08 12.44
CA PHE A 80 -6.14 7.08 11.57
C PHE A 80 -6.41 6.39 10.23
N ALA A 81 -7.12 5.26 10.21
CA ALA A 81 -7.49 4.57 8.99
C ALA A 81 -8.30 5.47 8.05
N LYS A 82 -9.30 6.19 8.57
CA LYS A 82 -10.12 7.13 7.77
C LYS A 82 -9.31 8.32 7.25
N ILE A 83 -8.40 8.85 8.06
CA ILE A 83 -7.52 9.96 7.65
C ILE A 83 -6.57 9.48 6.53
N LEU A 84 -5.91 8.34 6.72
CA LEU A 84 -5.01 7.76 5.73
C LEU A 84 -5.75 7.43 4.44
N GLN A 85 -6.92 6.79 4.53
CA GLN A 85 -7.75 6.48 3.36
C GLN A 85 -8.11 7.74 2.56
N ARG A 86 -8.40 8.86 3.24
CA ARG A 86 -8.66 10.15 2.58
C ARG A 86 -7.39 10.76 1.97
N GLY A 87 -6.26 10.72 2.67
CA GLY A 87 -5.00 11.29 2.18
C GLY A 87 -4.39 10.52 1.01
N ILE A 88 -4.57 9.20 0.98
CA ILE A 88 -4.11 8.34 -0.12
C ILE A 88 -5.00 8.50 -1.35
N ARG A 89 -6.30 8.79 -1.17
CA ARG A 89 -7.22 9.09 -2.27
C ARG A 89 -6.85 10.41 -2.93
N LYS A 90 -5.95 10.34 -3.90
CA LYS A 90 -5.47 11.48 -4.67
C LYS A 90 -6.47 11.97 -5.72
N ASP A 91 -7.49 11.17 -6.04
CA ASP A 91 -8.43 11.48 -7.11
C ASP A 91 -9.61 12.36 -6.63
N ALA A 92 -9.71 13.56 -7.21
CA ALA A 92 -10.79 14.52 -6.96
C ALA A 92 -12.15 14.04 -7.53
N ARG A 93 -12.16 13.01 -8.39
CA ARG A 93 -13.35 12.47 -9.08
C ARG A 93 -14.21 11.53 -8.23
N GLY A 94 -13.81 11.26 -6.98
CA GLY A 94 -14.48 10.27 -6.13
C GLY A 94 -13.78 8.91 -6.15
N THR A 95 -14.31 7.94 -5.39
CA THR A 95 -13.72 6.57 -5.39
C THR A 95 -14.26 5.85 -6.60
N LEU A 96 -13.39 5.51 -7.56
CA LEU A 96 -13.64 4.34 -8.40
C LEU A 96 -13.77 3.16 -7.44
N LYS A 97 -14.98 2.61 -7.37
CA LYS A 97 -15.26 1.43 -6.56
C LYS A 97 -15.04 0.22 -7.47
N THR A 98 -14.30 -0.77 -6.97
CA THR A 98 -14.29 -2.08 -7.60
C THR A 98 -15.71 -2.62 -7.55
N ASP A 99 -16.15 -3.24 -8.64
CA ASP A 99 -17.45 -3.91 -8.67
C ASP A 99 -17.52 -4.95 -7.54
N ARG A 100 -18.60 -4.89 -6.75
CA ARG A 100 -18.80 -5.79 -5.61
C ARG A 100 -19.06 -7.22 -6.08
N ASP A 101 -19.61 -7.37 -7.28
CA ASP A 101 -19.91 -8.65 -7.91
C ASP A 101 -18.78 -9.14 -8.82
N ALA A 102 -17.64 -8.44 -8.85
CA ALA A 102 -16.45 -8.89 -9.59
C ALA A 102 -15.92 -10.25 -9.10
N PHE A 103 -16.31 -10.64 -7.88
CA PHE A 103 -15.98 -11.90 -7.27
C PHE A 103 -17.23 -12.80 -7.27
N ASN A 104 -17.59 -13.34 -8.44
CA ASN A 104 -18.47 -14.52 -8.54
C ASN A 104 -17.75 -15.75 -7.95
N ILE A 105 -17.48 -15.72 -6.65
CA ILE A 105 -16.91 -16.85 -5.92
C ILE A 105 -18.06 -17.83 -5.74
N CYS A 106 -18.15 -18.79 -6.66
CA CYS A 106 -18.99 -19.96 -6.48
C CYS A 106 -18.48 -20.70 -5.23
N ALA A 107 -19.25 -20.67 -4.15
CA ALA A 107 -19.04 -21.56 -3.02
C ALA A 107 -19.49 -22.96 -3.46
N ASN A 108 -18.54 -23.79 -3.89
CA ASN A 108 -18.75 -25.21 -4.16
C ASN A 108 -18.66 -26.01 -2.85
#